data_AF-A0A0C9XPE0-F1
#
_entry.id   AF-A0A0C9XPE0-F1
#
_cell.length_a   1.000
_cell.length_b   1.000
_cell.length_c   1.000
_cell.angle_alpha   90.00
_cell.angle_beta   90.00
_cell.angle_gamma   90.00
#
_symmetry.space_group_name_H-M   'P 1'
#
loop_
_entity.id
_entity.type
_entity.pdbx_description
1 polymer ?
#
loop_
_entity_poly.entity_id
_entity_poly.type
_entity_poly.pdbx_seq_one_letter_code
_entity_poly.pdbx_strand_id
1 'polypeptide(L)' 'MLLADFLRHLSVRNPLLMRALGADLAGFQTANHVRHFKQTVPRILAYESLPKGIQAEDPGRFVDVGAFPMGTDVNFERA' A
#
# COMPACT_ATOMS: atom_id res chain seq x y z
N MET A 1 12.98 5.85 2.54
CA MET A 1 13.53 6.02 1.17
C MET A 1 13.85 4.66 0.53
N LEU A 2 13.02 3.61 0.64
CA LEU A 2 13.39 2.29 0.07
C LEU A 2 12.25 1.45 -0.54
N LEU A 3 10.96 1.82 -0.43
CA LEU A 3 9.90 1.08 -1.14
C LEU A 3 9.79 1.53 -2.61
N ALA A 4 9.84 2.83 -2.85
CA ALA A 4 9.70 3.42 -4.19
C ALA A 4 10.86 3.01 -5.12
N ASP A 5 12.10 3.03 -4.62
CA ASP A 5 13.31 2.63 -5.35
C ASP A 5 13.30 1.15 -5.73
N PHE A 6 12.87 0.28 -4.83
CA PHE A 6 12.75 -1.15 -5.08
C PHE A 6 11.68 -1.46 -6.13
N LEU A 7 10.50 -0.83 -6.02
CA LEU A 7 9.40 -1.00 -6.98
C LEU A 7 9.75 -0.49 -8.39
N ARG A 8 10.71 0.44 -8.54
CA ARG A 8 11.19 0.90 -9.85
C ARG A 8 11.99 -0.16 -10.62
N HIS A 9 12.70 -1.05 -9.92
CA HIS A 9 13.56 -2.08 -10.53
C HIS A 9 12.83 -3.38 -10.84
N LEU A 10 11.60 -3.56 -10.32
CA LEU A 10 10.77 -4.71 -10.64
C LEU A 10 10.09 -4.53 -12.01
N SER A 11 10.43 -5.39 -12.97
CA SER A 11 9.78 -5.43 -14.30
C SER A 11 8.27 -5.71 -14.22
N VAL A 12 7.79 -6.23 -13.08
CA VAL A 12 6.38 -6.56 -12.78
C VAL A 12 5.69 -5.52 -11.88
N ARG A 13 6.21 -4.30 -11.78
CA ARG A 13 5.68 -3.25 -10.88
C ARG A 13 4.20 -2.90 -11.11
N ASN A 14 3.77 -2.83 -12.37
CA ASN A 14 2.39 -2.48 -12.72
C ASN A 14 1.39 -3.54 -12.25
N PRO A 15 1.52 -4.83 -12.59
CA PRO A 15 0.58 -5.85 -12.14
C PRO A 15 0.57 -6.05 -10.62
N LEU A 16 1.72 -5.87 -9.94
CA LEU A 16 1.77 -5.94 -8.48
C LEU A 16 0.98 -4.80 -7.82
N LEU A 17 1.18 -3.56 -8.28
CA LEU A 17 0.46 -2.41 -7.75
C LEU A 17 -1.02 -2.45 -8.10
N MET A 18 -1.36 -2.85 -9.33
CA MET A 18 -2.76 -3.05 -9.73
C MET A 18 -3.46 -4.11 -8.87
N ARG A 19 -2.80 -5.23 -8.54
CA ARG A 19 -3.38 -6.22 -7.63
C ARG A 19 -3.49 -5.71 -6.20
N ALA A 20 -2.49 -4.99 -5.71
CA ALA A 20 -2.55 -4.36 -4.38
C ALA A 20 -3.70 -3.35 -4.28
N LEU A 21 -4.01 -2.64 -5.37
CA LEU A 21 -5.13 -1.71 -5.49
C LEU A 21 -6.44 -2.39 -5.91
N GLY A 22 -6.39 -3.71 -6.15
CA GLY A 22 -7.55 -4.57 -6.29
C GLY A 22 -8.16 -5.02 -4.95
N ALA A 23 -7.65 -4.51 -3.83
CA ALA A 23 -8.22 -4.70 -2.50
C ALA A 23 -8.98 -3.44 -2.06
N ASP A 24 -9.86 -3.56 -1.06
CA ASP A 24 -10.55 -2.39 -0.46
C ASP A 24 -9.65 -1.67 0.57
N LEU A 25 -8.62 -2.37 1.08
CA LEU A 25 -7.68 -1.87 2.08
C LEU A 25 -6.25 -2.34 1.78
N ALA A 26 -5.31 -1.40 1.77
CA ALA A 26 -3.87 -1.66 1.75
C ALA A 26 -3.25 -1.31 3.12
N GLY A 27 -2.90 -2.35 3.88
CA GLY A 27 -2.30 -2.21 5.22
C GLY A 27 -0.78 -2.32 5.22
N PHE A 28 -0.12 -1.48 6.00
CA PHE A 28 1.35 -1.44 6.13
C PHE A 28 1.80 -1.48 7.59
N GLN A 29 2.99 -1.99 7.86
CA GLN A 29 3.52 -2.04 9.23
C GLN A 29 3.86 -0.66 9.82
N THR A 30 4.16 0.34 8.99
CA THR A 30 4.59 1.67 9.47
C THR A 30 3.97 2.79 8.64
N ALA A 31 3.80 3.96 9.24
CA ALA A 31 3.35 5.17 8.55
C ALA A 31 4.31 5.61 7.43
N ASN A 32 5.61 5.31 7.57
CA ASN A 32 6.59 5.59 6.53
C ASN A 32 6.33 4.77 5.26
N HIS A 33 5.95 3.49 5.40
CA HIS A 33 5.58 2.65 4.26
C HIS A 33 4.30 3.15 3.59
N VAL A 34 3.29 3.55 4.37
CA VAL A 34 2.07 4.19 3.84
C VAL A 34 2.41 5.41 2.99
N ARG A 35 3.22 6.33 3.54
CA ARG A 35 3.63 7.55 2.83
C ARG A 35 4.36 7.22 1.53
N HIS A 36 5.27 6.26 1.55
CA HIS A 36 6.01 5.86 0.36
C HIS A 36 5.11 5.21 -0.70
N PHE A 37 4.18 4.35 -0.30
CA PHE A 37 3.20 3.75 -1.20
C PHE A 37 2.36 4.83 -1.89
N LYS A 38 1.80 5.76 -1.10
CA LYS A 38 0.99 6.88 -1.61
C LYS A 38 1.74 7.85 -2.52
N GLN A 39 3.06 7.97 -2.37
CA GLN A 39 3.93 8.75 -3.26
C GLN A 39 4.34 8.01 -4.53
N THR A 40 4.23 6.68 -4.55
CA THR A 40 4.72 5.82 -5.64
C THR A 40 3.60 5.48 -6.60
N VAL A 41 2.40 5.17 -6.09
CA VAL A 41 1.24 4.77 -6.89
C VAL A 41 0.86 5.84 -7.93
N PRO A 42 0.70 7.13 -7.58
CA PRO A 42 0.40 8.16 -8.58
C PRO A 42 1.46 8.32 -9.66
N ARG A 43 2.74 8.03 -9.33
CA ARG A 43 3.86 8.15 -10.28
C ARG A 43 3.93 6.99 -11.27
N ILE A 44 3.46 5.80 -10.87
CA ILE A 44 3.59 4.58 -11.68
C ILE A 44 2.28 4.27 -12.44
N LEU A 45 1.12 4.44 -11.78
CA LEU A 45 -0.19 4.06 -12.31
C LEU A 45 -1.07 5.25 -12.68
N ALA A 46 -0.61 6.49 -12.48
CA ALA A 46 -1.38 7.71 -12.74
C ALA A 46 -2.70 7.83 -11.96
N TYR A 47 -2.86 7.08 -10.87
CA TYR A 47 -4.02 7.20 -9.97
C TYR A 47 -3.87 8.34 -8.97
N GLU A 48 -4.99 8.88 -8.51
CA GLU A 48 -4.99 9.97 -7.54
C GLU A 48 -4.73 9.47 -6.11
N SER A 49 -3.87 10.18 -5.37
CA SER A 49 -3.61 9.89 -3.95
C SER A 49 -4.33 10.90 -3.06
N LEU A 50 -5.31 10.41 -2.29
CA LEU A 50 -6.08 11.20 -1.32
C LEU A 50 -5.56 10.99 0.11
N PRO A 51 -5.90 11.86 1.10
CA PRO A 51 -5.47 11.68 2.49
C PRO A 51 -5.81 10.31 3.09
N LYS A 52 -7.00 9.77 2.77
CA LYS A 52 -7.47 8.46 3.24
C LYS A 52 -6.92 7.26 2.45
N GLY A 53 -6.52 7.44 1.19
CA GLY A 53 -6.25 6.30 0.33
C GLY A 53 -5.86 6.65 -1.11
N ILE A 54 -6.06 5.72 -2.04
CA ILE A 54 -5.84 5.88 -3.47
C ILE A 54 -7.18 5.78 -4.20
N GLN A 55 -7.43 6.71 -5.12
CA GLN A 55 -8.58 6.68 -6.02
C GLN A 55 -8.12 6.17 -7.38
N ALA A 56 -8.56 4.97 -7.75
CA ALA A 56 -8.41 4.43 -9.10
C ALA A 56 -9.54 4.97 -9.98
N GLU A 57 -9.20 5.41 -11.20
CA GLU A 57 -10.17 5.99 -12.12
C GLU A 57 -11.03 4.94 -12.83
N ASP A 58 -10.52 3.71 -13.00
CA ASP A 58 -11.20 2.66 -13.77
C ASP A 58 -11.03 1.30 -13.06
N PRO A 59 -12.06 0.74 -12.38
CA PRO A 59 -13.50 1.05 -12.43
C PRO A 59 -13.98 2.04 -11.33
N GLY A 60 -13.27 3.15 -11.08
CA GLY A 60 -13.71 4.14 -10.06
C GLY A 60 -13.59 3.67 -8.61
N ARG A 61 -12.64 2.77 -8.31
CA ARG A 61 -12.49 2.17 -6.97
C ARG A 61 -11.66 3.07 -6.05
N PHE A 62 -12.09 3.16 -4.80
CA PHE A 62 -11.30 3.75 -3.73
C PHE A 62 -10.67 2.66 -2.87
N VAL A 63 -9.37 2.78 -2.59
CA VAL A 63 -8.60 1.86 -1.75
C VAL A 63 -8.11 2.60 -0.52
N ASP A 64 -8.56 2.19 0.66
CA ASP A 64 -8.07 2.74 1.92
C ASP A 64 -6.61 2.35 2.15
N VAL A 65 -5.79 3.27 2.67
CA VAL A 65 -4.37 2.99 2.93
C VAL A 65 -4.01 3.39 4.35
N GLY A 66 -3.58 2.41 5.15
CA GLY A 66 -3.35 2.60 6.58
C GLY A 66 -2.14 1.87 7.14
N ALA A 67 -1.70 2.28 8.33
CA ALA A 67 -0.65 1.62 9.07
C ALA A 67 -1.26 0.74 10.17
N PHE A 68 -1.00 -0.56 10.10
CA PHE A 68 -1.48 -1.60 11.01
C PHE A 68 -0.27 -2.45 11.44
N PRO A 69 0.51 -1.99 12.44
CA PRO A 69 1.61 -2.78 12.96
C PRO A 69 1.07 -4.08 13.57
N MET A 70 1.62 -5.21 13.14
CA MET A 70 1.28 -6.50 13.73
C MET A 70 1.96 -6.60 15.11
N GLY A 71 1.17 -6.97 16.12
CA GLY A 71 1.66 -7.32 17.44
C GLY A 71 1.75 -8.83 17.62
N THR A 72 2.69 -9.28 18.42
CA THR A 72 2.73 -10.66 18.92
C THR A 72 1.91 -10.74 20.19
N ASP A 73 1.15 -11.82 20.37
CA ASP A 73 0.50 -12.11 21.65
C ASP A 73 1.58 -12.40 22.71
N VAL A 74 1.68 -11.50 23.69
CA VAL A 74 2.65 -11.61 24.79
C VAL A 74 2.20 -12.59 25.89
N ASN A 75 0.97 -13.09 25.81
CA ASN A 75 0.40 -14.04 26.77
C ASN A 75 0.41 -15.50 26.25
N PHE A 76 1.30 -15.83 25.31
CA PHE A 76 1.44 -17.21 24.79
C PHE A 76 2.04 -18.21 25.80
N GLU A 77 2.00 -17.91 27.09
CA GLU A 77 2.29 -18.85 28.16
C GLU A 77 1.00 -19.27 28.88
N ARG A 78 0.78 -20.59 28.88
CA ARG A 78 -0.19 -21.40 29.63
C ARG A 78 -1.51 -21.72 28.92
N ALA A 79 -1.41 -22.63 27.94
CA ALA A 79 -2.34 -23.75 27.81
C ALA A 79 -1.57 -25.05 28.11
#